data_AF-A0A661MID5-F1
#
_entry.id   AF-A0A661MID5-F1
#
_cell.length_a   1.000
_cell.length_b   1.000
_cell.length_c   1.000
_cell.angle_alpha   90.00
_cell.angle_beta   90.00
_cell.angle_gamma   90.00
#
_symmetry.space_group_name_H-M   'P 1'
#
loop_
_entity.id
_entity.type
_entity.pdbx_description
1 polymer ?
#
loop_
_entity_poly.entity_id
_entity_poly.type
_entity_poly.pdbx_seq_one_letter_code
_entity_poly.pdbx_strand_id
1 'polypeptide(L)'
;MRDAMGDKKQRKVRNYLIDRHFQLKYTGMVVFVTVSVASGLGYVAYGFSQGQTEALTAHIAAQPDLDPETASDLEQFAQQEDRKIRNAILAGVLLLTLALGFTGIIVTHRVVGPAYRMKRLFAHVGEGKFEVTTGIRKGDELQELYHSFAAMVESLRDQRSEEIEQLEQTLIKMEAAGVQSAYITELKAVLERIRKTVD
;
A
#
# COMPACT_ATOMS: atom_id res chain seq x y z
N MET A 1 16.49 -44.88 9.96
CA MET A 1 16.89 -43.81 9.02
C MET A 1 15.98 -43.88 7.81
N ARG A 2 15.55 -42.71 7.29
CA ARG A 2 14.69 -42.45 6.12
C ARG A 2 13.18 -42.44 6.40
N ASP A 3 12.36 -41.48 6.00
CA ASP A 3 12.54 -40.11 5.48
C ASP A 3 11.17 -39.44 5.70
N ALA A 4 11.06 -38.49 6.63
CA ALA A 4 9.85 -37.69 6.81
C ALA A 4 9.93 -36.47 5.90
N MET A 5 9.59 -36.66 4.62
CA MET A 5 9.57 -35.59 3.64
C MET A 5 8.27 -34.79 3.82
N GLY A 6 8.37 -33.73 4.62
CA GLY A 6 7.29 -32.76 4.81
C GLY A 6 6.89 -32.11 3.49
N ASP A 7 5.64 -32.32 3.11
CA ASP A 7 5.01 -31.67 1.96
C ASP A 7 4.91 -30.16 2.22
N LYS A 8 5.93 -29.41 1.77
CA LYS A 8 5.93 -27.95 1.80
C LYS A 8 4.92 -27.45 0.78
N LYS A 9 3.68 -27.27 1.23
CA LYS A 9 2.59 -26.61 0.51
C LYS A 9 3.08 -25.26 -0.04
N GLN A 10 3.46 -25.24 -1.32
CA GLN A 10 4.01 -24.06 -1.98
C GLN A 10 2.95 -22.94 -1.95
N ARG A 11 3.27 -21.83 -1.27
CA ARG A 11 2.40 -20.65 -1.23
C ARG A 11 2.34 -20.07 -2.64
N LYS A 12 1.22 -20.27 -3.33
CA LYS A 12 0.98 -19.75 -4.67
C LYS A 12 1.17 -18.23 -4.67
N VAL A 13 2.15 -17.76 -5.44
CA VAL A 13 2.52 -16.35 -5.64
C VAL A 13 1.42 -15.50 -6.33
N ARG A 14 0.27 -16.12 -6.62
CA ARG A 14 -0.85 -15.52 -7.36
C ARG A 14 -1.68 -14.49 -6.57
N ASN A 15 -1.28 -14.16 -5.34
CA ASN A 15 -2.07 -13.31 -4.45
C ASN A 15 -1.44 -11.94 -4.16
N TYR A 16 -0.59 -11.42 -5.04
CA TYR A 16 -0.03 -10.06 -4.87
C TYR A 16 -1.03 -8.94 -5.24
N LEU A 17 -2.11 -9.31 -5.92
CA LEU A 17 -3.13 -8.40 -6.44
C LEU A 17 -4.48 -8.69 -5.77
N ILE A 18 -4.54 -8.58 -4.44
CA ILE A 18 -5.79 -8.72 -3.67
C ILE A 18 -6.72 -7.51 -3.93
N ASP A 19 -6.15 -6.34 -4.23
CA ASP A 19 -6.91 -5.13 -4.60
C ASP A 19 -6.18 -4.33 -5.69
N ARG A 20 -6.41 -4.71 -6.95
CA ARG A 20 -5.82 -4.06 -8.14
C ARG A 20 -6.14 -2.58 -8.23
N HIS A 21 -7.34 -2.19 -7.81
CA HIS A 21 -7.85 -0.84 -8.05
C HIS A 21 -7.06 0.22 -7.28
N PHE A 22 -6.77 -0.02 -6.00
CA PHE A 22 -6.00 0.94 -5.19
C PHE A 22 -4.55 1.04 -5.68
N GLN A 23 -3.88 -0.11 -5.87
CA GLN A 23 -2.50 -0.14 -6.35
C GLN A 23 -2.33 0.54 -7.71
N LEU A 24 -3.20 0.25 -8.67
CA LEU A 24 -3.14 0.84 -10.01
C LEU A 24 -3.48 2.33 -10.00
N LYS A 25 -4.41 2.78 -9.17
CA LYS A 25 -4.77 4.20 -9.08
C LYS A 25 -3.58 5.05 -8.65
N TYR A 26 -2.93 4.70 -7.54
CA TYR A 26 -1.81 5.48 -7.00
C TYR A 26 -0.52 5.27 -7.79
N THR A 27 -0.21 4.04 -8.20
CA THR A 27 0.95 3.78 -9.08
C THR A 27 0.79 4.52 -10.41
N GLY A 28 -0.41 4.49 -11.00
CA GLY A 28 -0.73 5.23 -12.22
C GLY A 28 -0.59 6.74 -12.04
N MET A 29 -1.03 7.29 -10.90
CA MET A 29 -0.83 8.70 -10.57
C MET A 29 0.66 9.08 -10.47
N VAL A 30 1.49 8.25 -9.80
CA VAL A 30 2.94 8.49 -9.70
C VAL A 30 3.60 8.42 -11.08
N VAL A 31 3.26 7.42 -11.89
CA VAL A 31 3.76 7.28 -13.26
C VAL A 31 3.34 8.48 -14.11
N PHE A 32 2.09 8.90 -14.02
CA PHE A 32 1.58 10.06 -14.75
C PHE A 32 2.36 11.33 -14.38
N VAL A 33 2.50 11.64 -13.09
CA VAL A 33 3.27 12.81 -12.63
C VAL A 33 4.73 12.71 -13.09
N THR A 34 5.34 11.53 -12.99
CA THR A 34 6.73 11.29 -13.45
C THR A 34 6.86 11.60 -14.94
N VAL A 35 5.97 11.07 -15.77
CA VAL A 35 5.96 11.32 -17.22
C VAL A 35 5.68 12.78 -17.54
N SER A 36 4.76 13.44 -16.84
CA SER A 36 4.48 14.87 -17.02
C SER A 36 5.71 15.72 -16.71
N VAL A 37 6.36 15.50 -15.56
CA VAL A 37 7.57 16.23 -15.17
C VAL A 37 8.72 15.94 -16.14
N ALA A 38 8.93 14.67 -16.48
CA ALA A 38 9.95 14.25 -17.43
C ALA A 38 9.72 14.86 -18.82
N SER A 39 8.46 14.97 -19.27
CA SER A 39 8.13 15.59 -20.55
C SER A 39 8.41 17.10 -20.53
N GLY A 40 8.06 17.79 -19.45
CA GLY A 40 8.37 19.21 -19.28
C GLY A 40 9.87 19.48 -19.26
N LEU A 41 10.63 18.70 -18.47
CA LEU A 41 12.09 18.79 -18.43
C LEU A 41 12.73 18.40 -19.76
N GLY A 42 12.21 17.37 -20.42
CA GLY A 42 12.66 16.94 -21.74
C GLY A 42 12.45 18.00 -22.81
N TYR A 43 11.32 18.71 -22.78
CA TYR A 43 11.04 19.84 -23.66
C TYR A 43 12.06 20.97 -23.46
N VAL A 44 12.31 21.36 -22.20
CA VAL A 44 13.31 22.38 -21.87
C VAL A 44 14.72 21.95 -22.29
N ALA A 45 15.10 20.70 -22.02
CA ALA A 45 16.39 20.14 -22.40
C ALA A 45 16.58 20.11 -23.93
N TYR A 46 15.52 19.79 -24.69
CA TYR A 46 15.54 19.82 -26.14
C TYR A 46 15.74 21.24 -26.68
N GLY A 47 15.02 22.22 -26.14
CA GLY A 47 15.22 23.63 -26.52
C GLY A 47 16.63 24.14 -26.21
N PHE A 48 17.20 23.72 -25.08
CA PHE A 48 18.58 24.06 -24.71
C PHE A 48 19.62 23.36 -25.61
N SER A 49 19.36 22.12 -26.05
CA SER A 49 20.23 21.39 -27.00
C SER A 49 20.20 22.06 -28.38
N GLN A 50 19.01 22.40 -28.91
CA GLN A 50 18.91 23.10 -30.19
C GLN A 50 19.65 24.45 -30.18
N GLY A 51 19.50 25.24 -29.10
CA GLY A 51 20.21 26.52 -28.99
C GLY A 51 21.73 26.39 -28.98
N GLN A 52 22.27 25.29 -28.43
CA GLN A 52 23.71 25.01 -28.47
C GLN A 52 24.17 24.60 -29.88
N THR A 53 23.39 23.74 -30.56
CA THR A 53 23.70 23.29 -31.92
C THR A 53 23.66 24.45 -32.90
N GLU A 54 22.65 25.34 -32.81
CA GLU A 54 22.58 26.56 -33.62
C GLU A 54 23.76 27.51 -33.37
N ALA A 55 24.15 27.72 -32.11
CA ALA A 55 25.30 28.55 -31.75
C ALA A 55 26.62 27.97 -32.29
N LEU A 56 26.78 26.64 -32.24
CA LEU A 56 27.94 25.95 -32.78
C LEU A 56 28.00 26.06 -34.31
N THR A 57 26.89 25.81 -35.00
CA THR A 57 26.80 25.96 -36.45
C THR A 57 27.05 27.40 -36.90
N ALA A 58 26.52 28.40 -36.19
CA ALA A 58 26.80 29.82 -36.47
C ALA A 58 28.28 30.16 -36.28
N HIS A 59 28.94 29.58 -35.28
CA HIS A 59 30.39 29.74 -35.06
C HIS A 59 31.22 29.16 -36.20
N ILE A 60 30.87 27.96 -36.68
CA ILE A 60 31.51 27.30 -37.81
C ILE A 60 31.32 28.13 -39.10
N ALA A 61 30.09 28.57 -39.37
CA ALA A 61 29.77 29.39 -40.54
C ALA A 61 30.46 30.77 -40.55
N ALA A 62 30.84 31.29 -39.38
CA ALA A 62 31.56 32.56 -39.23
C ALA A 62 33.09 32.43 -39.44
N GLN A 63 33.62 31.22 -39.63
CA GLN A 63 35.04 30.98 -39.94
C GLN A 63 35.22 30.66 -41.45
N PRO A 64 35.60 31.66 -42.27
CA PRO A 64 35.68 31.50 -43.73
C PRO A 64 36.84 30.61 -44.22
N ASP A 65 37.82 30.32 -43.36
CA ASP A 65 38.98 29.48 -43.69
C ASP A 65 38.78 27.98 -43.37
N LEU A 66 37.60 27.59 -42.87
CA LEU A 66 37.28 26.18 -42.62
C LEU A 66 37.00 25.46 -43.93
N ASP A 67 37.65 24.32 -44.11
CA ASP A 67 37.43 23.40 -45.20
C ASP A 67 36.01 22.79 -45.12
N PRO A 68 35.30 22.64 -46.26
CA PRO A 68 33.92 22.13 -46.29
C PRO A 68 33.77 20.73 -45.69
N GLU A 69 34.83 19.92 -45.75
CA GLU A 69 34.87 18.57 -45.20
C GLU A 69 34.82 18.62 -43.66
N THR A 70 35.72 19.38 -43.02
CA THR A 70 35.71 19.59 -41.56
C THR A 70 34.41 20.24 -41.06
N ALA A 71 33.81 21.18 -41.81
CA ALA A 71 32.52 21.75 -41.44
C ALA A 71 31.40 20.69 -41.40
N SER A 72 31.36 19.79 -42.38
CA SER A 72 30.36 18.71 -42.44
C SER A 72 30.57 17.64 -41.36
N ASP A 73 31.83 17.34 -41.01
CA ASP A 73 32.17 16.41 -39.94
C ASP A 73 31.78 16.95 -38.56
N LEU A 74 31.97 18.25 -38.32
CA LEU A 74 31.55 18.93 -37.09
C LEU A 74 30.02 18.95 -36.93
N GLU A 75 29.28 19.21 -38.01
CA GLU A 75 27.81 19.13 -38.01
C GLU A 75 27.30 17.72 -37.72
N GLN A 76 27.92 16.71 -38.35
CA GLN A 76 27.57 15.30 -38.08
C GLN A 76 27.88 14.92 -36.64
N PHE A 77 29.01 15.37 -36.09
CA PHE A 77 29.37 15.13 -34.70
C PHE A 77 28.35 15.76 -33.74
N ALA A 78 27.95 17.02 -33.98
CA ALA A 78 26.94 17.71 -33.18
C ALA A 78 25.59 16.96 -33.21
N GLN A 79 25.12 16.53 -34.39
CA GLN A 79 23.89 15.75 -34.51
C GLN A 79 23.96 14.39 -33.83
N GLN A 80 25.14 13.74 -33.83
CA GLN A 80 25.33 12.47 -33.13
C GLN A 80 25.28 12.66 -31.62
N GLU A 81 25.91 13.71 -31.08
CA GLU A 81 25.84 14.05 -29.66
C GLU A 81 24.42 14.39 -29.21
N ASP A 82 23.67 15.17 -29.99
CA ASP A 82 22.25 15.45 -29.73
C ASP A 82 21.40 14.17 -29.68
N ARG A 83 21.64 13.24 -30.61
CA ARG A 83 20.94 11.93 -30.62
C ARG A 83 21.29 11.10 -29.38
N LYS A 84 22.55 11.10 -28.94
CA LYS A 84 22.98 10.39 -27.72
C LYS A 84 22.31 10.98 -26.49
N ILE A 85 22.31 12.32 -26.35
CA ILE A 85 21.67 13.02 -25.23
C ILE A 85 20.17 12.70 -25.20
N ARG A 86 19.47 12.83 -26.33
CA ARG A 86 18.05 12.50 -26.44
C ARG A 86 17.76 11.05 -26.05
N ASN A 87 18.52 10.10 -26.58
CA ASN A 87 18.32 8.69 -26.29
C ASN A 87 18.63 8.38 -24.82
N ALA A 88 19.65 9.02 -24.23
CA ALA A 88 19.97 8.90 -22.81
C ALA A 88 18.85 9.43 -21.91
N ILE A 89 18.24 10.58 -22.26
CA ILE A 89 17.07 11.13 -21.56
C ILE A 89 15.90 10.14 -21.62
N LEU A 90 15.55 9.67 -22.82
CA LEU A 90 14.45 8.71 -23.01
C LEU A 90 14.67 7.41 -22.23
N ALA A 91 15.88 6.85 -22.29
CA ALA A 91 16.24 5.65 -21.55
C ALA A 91 16.19 5.88 -20.04
N GLY A 92 16.70 7.03 -19.56
CA GLY A 92 16.67 7.41 -18.15
C GLY A 92 15.25 7.58 -17.62
N VAL A 93 14.38 8.26 -18.36
CA VAL A 93 12.96 8.44 -18.01
C VAL A 93 12.22 7.12 -17.98
N LEU A 94 12.45 6.25 -18.96
CA LEU A 94 11.85 4.91 -18.99
C LEU A 94 12.27 4.09 -17.76
N LEU A 95 13.58 4.05 -17.48
CA LEU A 95 14.13 3.33 -16.33
C LEU A 95 13.56 3.87 -15.01
N LEU A 96 13.55 5.19 -14.84
CA LEU A 96 13.00 5.84 -13.65
C LEU A 96 11.51 5.51 -13.47
N THR A 97 10.74 5.58 -14.55
CA THR A 97 9.29 5.28 -14.53
C THR A 97 9.03 3.83 -14.12
N LEU A 98 9.81 2.88 -14.67
CA LEU A 98 9.70 1.47 -14.28
C LEU A 98 10.11 1.24 -12.83
N ALA A 99 11.19 1.87 -12.36
CA ALA A 99 11.66 1.76 -10.98
C ALA A 99 10.63 2.33 -9.99
N LEU A 100 10.06 3.49 -10.28
CA LEU A 100 9.00 4.11 -9.46
C LEU A 100 7.72 3.29 -9.50
N GLY A 101 7.31 2.79 -10.67
CA GLY A 101 6.15 1.93 -10.81
C GLY A 101 6.28 0.64 -9.98
N PHE A 102 7.43 -0.03 -10.08
CA PHE A 102 7.72 -1.23 -9.31
C PHE A 102 7.75 -0.97 -7.80
N THR A 103 8.42 0.09 -7.38
CA THR A 103 8.49 0.51 -5.97
C THR A 103 7.11 0.86 -5.44
N GLY A 104 6.31 1.60 -6.21
CA GLY A 104 4.93 1.96 -5.87
C GLY A 104 4.05 0.74 -5.61
N ILE A 105 4.15 -0.30 -6.45
CA ILE A 105 3.43 -1.55 -6.26
C ILE A 105 3.85 -2.25 -4.96
N ILE A 106 5.16 -2.35 -4.70
CA ILE A 106 5.70 -2.99 -3.49
C ILE A 106 5.19 -2.27 -2.23
N VAL A 107 5.34 -0.95 -2.18
CA VAL A 107 4.93 -0.13 -1.03
C VAL A 107 3.42 -0.25 -0.82
N THR A 108 2.64 -0.12 -1.89
CA THR A 108 1.17 -0.15 -1.77
C THR A 108 0.66 -1.51 -1.28
N HIS A 109 1.32 -2.61 -1.64
CA HIS A 109 0.97 -3.94 -1.13
C HIS A 109 1.09 -4.05 0.40
N ARG A 110 2.07 -3.38 1.02
CA ARG A 110 2.28 -3.39 2.48
C ARG A 110 1.20 -2.63 3.27
N VAL A 111 0.36 -1.86 2.58
CA VAL A 111 -0.75 -1.10 3.19
C VAL A 111 -2.10 -1.75 2.88
N VAL A 112 -2.36 -2.07 1.61
CA VAL A 112 -3.69 -2.48 1.13
C VAL A 112 -4.13 -3.84 1.69
N GLY A 113 -3.23 -4.82 1.71
CA GLY A 113 -3.55 -6.15 2.25
C GLY A 113 -3.97 -6.10 3.73
N PRO A 114 -3.18 -5.43 4.58
CA PRO A 114 -3.53 -5.14 5.98
C PRO A 114 -4.81 -4.33 6.14
N ALA A 115 -5.03 -3.32 5.30
CA ALA A 115 -6.23 -2.48 5.35
C ALA A 115 -7.51 -3.30 5.11
N TYR A 116 -7.48 -4.21 4.13
CA TYR A 116 -8.60 -5.12 3.87
C TYR A 116 -8.90 -6.04 5.06
N ARG A 117 -7.86 -6.54 5.74
CA ARG A 117 -8.03 -7.32 6.97
C ARG A 117 -8.62 -6.49 8.09
N MET A 118 -8.14 -5.26 8.29
CA MET A 118 -8.71 -4.34 9.27
C MET A 118 -10.20 -4.11 9.05
N LYS A 119 -10.63 -3.88 7.80
CA LYS A 119 -12.07 -3.76 7.47
C LYS A 119 -12.89 -4.96 7.96
N ARG A 120 -12.37 -6.17 7.80
CA ARG A 120 -13.03 -7.39 8.30
C ARG A 120 -13.06 -7.42 9.81
N LEU A 121 -11.96 -7.09 10.49
CA LEU A 121 -11.91 -7.02 11.95
C LEU A 121 -12.90 -6.00 12.51
N PHE A 122 -12.98 -4.81 11.92
CA PHE A 122 -13.98 -3.79 12.29
C PHE A 122 -15.41 -4.31 12.15
N ALA A 123 -15.71 -5.06 11.08
CA ALA A 123 -17.04 -5.65 10.91
C ALA A 123 -17.36 -6.70 11.99
N HIS A 124 -16.39 -7.52 12.40
CA HIS A 124 -16.61 -8.52 13.47
C HIS A 124 -16.91 -7.84 14.81
N VAL A 125 -16.16 -6.78 15.14
CA VAL A 125 -16.43 -5.98 16.34
C VAL A 125 -17.78 -5.26 16.25
N GLY A 126 -18.15 -4.76 15.06
CA GLY A 126 -19.46 -4.17 14.80
C GLY A 126 -20.64 -5.16 14.94
N GLU A 127 -20.39 -6.46 14.78
CA GLU A 127 -21.35 -7.54 15.07
C GLU A 127 -21.40 -7.91 16.57
N GLY A 128 -20.63 -7.23 17.43
CA GLY A 128 -20.55 -7.50 18.87
C GLY A 128 -19.66 -8.69 19.24
N LYS A 129 -18.80 -9.16 18.32
CA LYS A 129 -17.85 -10.24 18.57
C LYS A 129 -16.49 -9.64 18.93
N PHE A 130 -16.04 -9.84 20.17
CA PHE A 130 -14.80 -9.24 20.67
C PHE A 130 -13.60 -10.19 20.66
N GLU A 131 -13.59 -11.17 19.76
CA GLU A 131 -12.47 -12.11 19.64
C GLU A 131 -11.28 -11.51 18.89
N VAL A 132 -10.10 -11.50 19.53
CA VAL A 132 -8.83 -11.14 18.88
C VAL A 132 -8.16 -12.40 18.33
N THR A 133 -8.69 -12.97 17.25
CA THR A 133 -8.22 -14.29 16.75
C THR A 133 -6.95 -14.25 15.91
N THR A 134 -6.70 -13.16 15.15
CA THR A 134 -5.54 -13.10 14.25
C THR A 134 -4.99 -11.69 14.06
N GLY A 135 -3.68 -11.52 14.25
CA GLY A 135 -2.98 -10.26 14.03
C GLY A 135 -2.57 -9.97 12.59
N ILE A 136 -2.19 -8.72 12.33
CA ILE A 136 -1.57 -8.29 11.06
C ILE A 136 -0.15 -8.88 10.97
N ARG A 137 0.37 -9.11 9.75
CA ARG A 137 1.70 -9.68 9.54
C ARG A 137 2.79 -8.68 9.97
N LYS A 138 3.83 -9.18 10.66
CA LYS A 138 5.00 -8.39 11.05
C LYS A 138 5.65 -7.71 9.83
N GLY A 139 5.86 -6.40 9.91
CA GLY A 139 6.46 -5.58 8.85
C GLY A 139 5.49 -4.94 7.87
N ASP A 140 4.19 -4.94 8.16
CA ASP A 140 3.18 -4.16 7.46
C ASP A 140 3.03 -2.77 8.11
N GLU A 141 2.64 -1.76 7.32
CA GLU A 141 2.57 -0.36 7.79
C GLU A 141 1.45 -0.14 8.83
N LEU A 142 0.42 -1.00 8.84
CA LEU A 142 -0.74 -0.86 9.73
C LEU A 142 -0.57 -1.58 11.09
N GLN A 143 0.64 -1.97 11.46
CA GLN A 143 0.89 -2.65 12.74
C GLN A 143 0.50 -1.81 13.95
N GLU A 144 0.89 -0.54 13.97
CA GLU A 144 0.55 0.37 15.08
C GLU A 144 -0.96 0.58 15.19
N LEU A 145 -1.64 0.78 14.06
CA LEU A 145 -3.10 0.87 14.01
C LEU A 145 -3.76 -0.41 14.56
N TYR A 146 -3.22 -1.59 14.21
CA TYR A 146 -3.71 -2.86 14.73
C TYR A 146 -3.51 -2.98 16.24
N HIS A 147 -2.36 -2.56 16.78
CA HIS A 147 -2.12 -2.60 18.21
C HIS A 147 -3.11 -1.72 18.99
N SER A 148 -3.33 -0.48 18.52
CA SER A 148 -4.33 0.41 19.12
C SER A 148 -5.75 -0.15 19.00
N PHE A 149 -6.09 -0.75 17.85
CA PHE A 149 -7.37 -1.42 17.66
C PHE A 149 -7.53 -2.64 18.58
N ALA A 150 -6.51 -3.47 18.72
CA ALA A 150 -6.56 -4.65 19.58
C ALA A 150 -6.74 -4.25 21.06
N ALA A 151 -6.03 -3.21 21.52
CA ALA A 151 -6.21 -2.66 22.86
C ALA A 151 -7.64 -2.12 23.09
N MET A 152 -8.23 -1.45 22.08
CA MET A 152 -9.62 -1.02 22.14
C MET A 152 -10.58 -2.20 22.24
N VAL A 153 -10.40 -3.25 21.43
CA VAL A 153 -11.25 -4.45 21.48
C VAL A 153 -11.15 -5.15 22.82
N GLU A 154 -9.95 -5.27 23.39
CA GLU A 154 -9.74 -5.84 24.71
C GLU A 154 -10.48 -5.03 25.78
N SER A 155 -10.36 -3.69 25.76
CA SER A 155 -11.08 -2.84 26.71
C SER A 155 -12.60 -2.96 26.59
N LEU A 156 -13.14 -3.13 25.38
CA LEU A 156 -14.59 -3.35 25.18
C LEU A 156 -15.01 -4.72 25.71
N ARG A 157 -14.17 -5.74 25.53
CA ARG A 157 -14.39 -7.09 26.05
C ARG A 157 -14.40 -7.10 27.57
N ASP A 158 -13.45 -6.42 28.19
CA ASP A 158 -13.33 -6.30 29.65
C ASP A 158 -14.57 -5.61 30.24
N GLN A 159 -14.96 -4.46 29.68
CA GLN A 159 -16.16 -3.74 30.10
C GLN A 159 -17.41 -4.62 30.00
N ARG A 160 -17.57 -5.35 28.88
CA ARG A 160 -18.69 -6.27 28.71
C ARG A 160 -18.69 -7.43 29.69
N SER A 161 -17.51 -7.98 29.98
CA SER A 161 -17.36 -9.07 30.94
C SER A 161 -17.75 -8.61 32.36
N GLU A 162 -17.34 -7.40 32.74
CA GLU A 162 -17.72 -6.80 34.02
C GLU A 162 -19.24 -6.56 34.13
N GLU A 163 -19.87 -6.02 33.08
CA GLU A 163 -21.33 -5.84 33.03
C GLU A 163 -22.09 -7.18 33.18
N ILE A 164 -21.61 -8.24 32.52
CA ILE A 164 -22.19 -9.59 32.62
C ILE A 164 -22.07 -10.10 34.06
N GLU A 165 -20.90 -9.96 34.69
CA GLU A 165 -20.69 -10.40 36.06
C GLU A 165 -21.62 -9.67 37.05
N GLN A 166 -21.77 -8.34 36.89
CA GLN A 166 -22.68 -7.55 37.73
C GLN A 166 -24.15 -7.98 37.57
N LEU A 167 -24.57 -8.30 36.33
CA LEU A 167 -25.91 -8.83 36.05
C LEU A 167 -26.11 -10.23 36.65
N GLU A 168 -25.11 -11.11 36.53
CA GLU A 168 -25.12 -12.45 37.14
C GLU A 168 -25.28 -12.35 38.67
N GLN A 169 -24.48 -11.51 39.33
CA GLN A 169 -24.56 -11.30 40.77
C GLN A 169 -25.93 -10.75 41.20
N THR A 170 -26.52 -9.86 40.39
CA THR A 170 -27.85 -9.31 40.67
C THR A 170 -28.93 -10.38 40.56
N LEU A 171 -28.88 -11.23 39.53
CA LEU A 171 -29.79 -12.36 39.37
C LEU A 171 -29.70 -13.32 40.56
N ILE A 172 -28.49 -13.66 41.02
CA ILE A 172 -28.29 -14.51 42.20
C ILE A 172 -28.94 -13.90 43.45
N LYS A 173 -28.78 -12.59 43.67
CA LYS A 173 -29.39 -11.88 44.81
C LYS A 173 -30.93 -11.88 44.73
N MET A 174 -31.49 -11.70 43.54
CA MET A 174 -32.95 -11.74 43.33
C MET A 174 -33.51 -13.14 43.64
N GLU A 175 -32.83 -14.20 43.22
CA GLU A 175 -33.25 -15.59 43.52
C GLU A 175 -33.14 -15.89 45.02
N ALA A 176 -32.06 -15.47 45.67
CA ALA A 176 -31.89 -15.64 47.12
C ALA A 176 -32.96 -14.89 47.93
N ALA A 177 -33.45 -13.76 47.41
CA ALA A 177 -34.58 -13.01 47.98
C ALA A 177 -35.95 -13.64 47.69
N GLY A 178 -36.00 -14.78 47.00
CA GLY A 178 -37.24 -15.50 46.68
C GLY A 178 -38.03 -14.91 45.52
N VAL A 179 -37.45 -14.00 44.74
CA VAL A 179 -38.10 -13.47 43.54
C VAL A 179 -38.09 -14.58 42.49
N GLN A 180 -39.25 -15.19 42.24
CA GLN A 180 -39.46 -16.16 41.17
C GLN A 180 -40.43 -15.54 40.17
N SER A 181 -39.94 -15.18 38.98
CA SER A 181 -40.76 -14.61 37.91
C SER A 181 -40.30 -15.11 36.55
N ALA A 182 -41.23 -15.16 35.58
CA ALA A 182 -40.91 -15.47 34.18
C ALA A 182 -39.84 -14.49 33.62
N TYR A 183 -39.84 -13.24 34.09
CA TYR A 183 -38.89 -12.22 33.70
C TYR A 183 -37.44 -12.52 34.13
N ILE A 184 -37.23 -13.21 35.25
CA ILE A 184 -35.88 -13.65 35.67
C ILE A 184 -35.34 -14.72 34.72
N THR A 185 -36.19 -15.67 34.33
CA THR A 185 -35.83 -16.70 33.36
C THR A 185 -35.49 -16.10 32.00
N GLU A 186 -36.27 -15.11 31.54
CA GLU A 186 -35.98 -14.37 30.30
C GLU A 186 -34.66 -13.60 30.40
N LEU A 187 -34.40 -12.91 31.52
CA LEU A 187 -33.16 -12.17 31.72
C LEU A 187 -31.93 -13.09 31.73
N LYS A 188 -32.03 -14.26 32.37
CA LYS A 188 -30.98 -15.31 32.31
C LYS A 188 -30.72 -15.78 30.88
N ALA A 189 -31.76 -15.99 30.09
CA ALA A 189 -31.60 -16.38 28.69
C ALA A 189 -30.92 -15.30 27.84
N VAL A 190 -31.21 -14.02 28.12
CA VAL A 190 -30.54 -12.88 27.46
C VAL A 190 -29.06 -12.82 27.87
N LEU A 191 -28.76 -12.99 29.15
CA LEU A 191 -27.40 -12.98 29.67
C LEU A 191 -26.53 -14.09 29.06
N GLU A 192 -27.05 -15.31 29.01
CA GLU A 192 -26.40 -16.45 28.35
C GLU A 192 -26.12 -16.19 26.87
N ARG A 193 -27.02 -15.48 26.17
CA ARG A 193 -26.79 -15.08 24.78
C ARG A 193 -25.67 -14.05 24.65
N ILE A 194 -25.60 -13.07 25.54
CA ILE A 194 -24.55 -12.04 25.53
C ILE A 194 -23.19 -12.65 25.89
N ARG A 195 -23.15 -13.58 26.85
CA ARG A 195 -21.94 -14.30 27.24
C ARG A 195 -21.27 -15.01 26.05
N LYS A 196 -22.06 -15.69 25.23
CA LYS A 196 -21.59 -16.39 24.02
C LYS A 196 -20.98 -15.48 22.94
N THR A 197 -21.11 -14.16 23.03
CA THR A 197 -20.48 -13.23 22.07
C THR A 197 -19.14 -12.65 22.57
N VAL A 198 -18.83 -12.86 23.84
CA VAL A 198 -17.61 -12.37 24.51
C VAL A 198 -16.55 -13.48 24.66
N ASP A 199 -17.01 -14.73 24.81
CA ASP A 199 -16.20 -15.96 24.84
C ASP A 199 -15.83 -16.44 23.43
#